data_AF-A0A7W3XV35-F1
#
_entry.id   AF-A0A7W3XV35-F1
#
_cell.length_a   1.000
_cell.length_b   1.000
_cell.length_c   1.000
_cell.angle_alpha   90.00
_cell.angle_beta   90.00
_cell.angle_gamma   90.00
#
_symmetry.space_group_name_H-M   'P 1'
#
loop_
_entity.id
_entity.type
_entity.pdbx_description
1 polymer ?
#
loop_
_entity_poly.entity_id
_entity_poly.type
_entity_poly.pdbx_seq_one_letter_code
_entity_poly.pdbx_strand_id
1 'polypeptide(L)'
;MARVEGGVLPAARDLRPADWPDRDREALRPEDIPYFLGPVLEAARRTNATESLVREAIATAAGRLDGRRDQLITVVMSPGHALAAVHAARGRLHVEPSGPVATWRRMCWLVEIVAHRLSGTDEVGLRALRPLADRLRFLVLSEPLRHRADPAWRPTPGNPRDPLNSVFGESSWHVLTATCAEARRSWEGHLDSYRSRPFLARAPAEGLEAELLLLLFEDPATGREALSTAWRRPTGPIIDARGEPVRLSVPPTAEDMAVRAEVVERHLLPRFRLRWVIRLSSPGGPTARDPWRIVVLLTAAAAVATAVLGTLMSGVGLGPAAGMAAGSYALICAGALRHGSGWAAQWLLRFPAAAAFGLFTLMALPHGWWSSPSAGWKWIVAPAALAVASFGYLTVEVINHGVDGRRALGRAAGVFLTGAVHAFLMSLIVLVGVAGVYADAPSDGPGLLRQLHGSAAFAWQVLTLATCWSLTVGVFSQILWDDRPITASLAHLTWRDGDRS
;
A
#
# COMPACT_ATOMS: atom_id res chain seq x y z
N MET A 1 -1.56 21.36 8.38
CA MET A 1 -0.33 21.23 9.19
C MET A 1 0.00 19.76 9.48
N ALA A 2 -0.86 18.99 10.16
CA ALA A 2 -0.54 17.61 10.57
C ALA A 2 0.07 16.69 9.49
N ARG A 3 -0.40 16.75 8.24
CA ARG A 3 0.12 15.90 7.15
C ARG A 3 1.52 16.29 6.67
N VAL A 4 1.78 17.58 6.45
CA VAL A 4 3.12 18.03 6.00
C VAL A 4 4.18 17.74 7.06
N GLU A 5 3.79 17.65 8.33
CA GLU A 5 4.69 17.35 9.46
C GLU A 5 4.75 15.87 9.86
N GLY A 6 3.88 15.03 9.31
CA GLY A 6 3.81 13.60 9.66
C GLY A 6 4.74 12.69 8.86
N GLY A 7 4.50 11.38 8.98
CA GLY A 7 5.14 10.34 8.18
C GLY A 7 6.66 10.27 8.36
N VAL A 8 7.41 10.50 7.28
CA VAL A 8 8.89 10.40 7.31
C VAL A 8 9.60 11.64 7.85
N LEU A 9 8.90 12.78 7.96
CA LEU A 9 9.53 14.05 8.32
C LEU A 9 10.10 14.08 9.75
N PRO A 10 9.44 13.52 10.78
CA PRO A 10 10.01 13.48 12.13
C PRO A 10 11.40 12.83 12.16
N ALA A 11 11.55 11.66 11.52
CA ALA A 11 12.83 10.97 11.43
C ALA A 11 13.90 11.76 10.64
N ALA A 12 13.48 12.53 9.63
CA ALA A 12 14.38 13.42 8.93
C ALA A 12 14.82 14.61 9.81
N ARG A 13 13.93 15.14 10.64
CA ARG A 13 14.24 16.24 11.59
C ARG A 13 15.21 15.80 12.69
N ASP A 14 15.16 14.54 13.12
CA ASP A 14 16.08 13.98 14.11
C ASP A 14 17.55 13.97 13.65
N LEU A 15 17.82 14.15 12.34
CA LEU A 15 19.16 14.32 11.79
C LEU A 15 19.71 15.74 11.94
N ARG A 16 18.87 16.69 12.36
CA ARG A 16 19.26 18.09 12.50
C ARG A 16 19.84 18.35 13.89
N PRO A 17 20.78 19.29 14.01
CA PRO A 17 21.20 19.84 15.29
C PRO A 17 20.02 20.32 16.16
N ALA A 18 20.15 20.23 17.48
CA ALA A 18 19.09 20.57 18.43
C ALA A 18 18.69 22.06 18.40
N ASP A 19 19.59 22.96 17.99
CA ASP A 19 19.38 24.40 17.86
C ASP A 19 18.63 24.80 16.56
N TRP A 20 18.32 23.83 15.70
CA TRP A 20 17.74 24.14 14.41
C TRP A 20 16.35 24.80 14.44
N PRO A 21 15.45 24.55 15.41
CA PRO A 21 14.19 25.30 15.50
C PRO A 21 14.37 26.82 15.67
N ASP A 22 15.48 27.27 16.27
CA ASP A 22 15.84 28.69 16.34
C ASP A 22 16.38 29.16 14.98
N ARG A 23 17.25 28.37 14.35
CA ARG A 23 17.77 28.66 13.00
C ARG A 23 16.67 28.73 11.95
N ASP A 24 15.63 27.89 12.02
CA ASP A 24 14.49 27.93 11.10
C ASP A 24 13.74 29.27 11.19
N ARG A 25 13.56 29.75 12.43
CA ARG A 25 12.91 31.05 12.69
C ARG A 25 13.74 32.22 12.17
N GLU A 26 15.06 32.13 12.27
CA GLU A 26 15.95 33.16 11.76
C GLU A 26 16.10 33.12 10.24
N ALA A 27 16.18 31.90 9.66
CA ALA A 27 16.43 31.67 8.26
C ALA A 27 15.24 32.09 7.39
N LEU A 28 14.01 31.69 7.75
CA LEU A 28 12.83 32.00 6.97
C LEU A 28 11.85 32.84 7.78
N ARG A 29 11.96 34.16 7.64
CA ARG A 29 11.08 35.09 8.33
C ARG A 29 9.91 35.50 7.45
N PRO A 30 8.78 35.95 8.01
CA PRO A 30 7.66 36.46 7.21
C PRO A 30 8.05 37.65 6.31
N GLU A 31 9.13 38.37 6.61
CA GLU A 31 9.67 39.48 5.78
C GLU A 31 10.34 38.98 4.49
N ASP A 32 10.80 37.72 4.47
CA ASP A 32 11.49 37.16 3.31
C ASP A 32 10.52 36.61 2.25
N ILE A 33 9.27 36.28 2.65
CA ILE A 33 8.26 35.70 1.75
C ILE A 33 7.97 36.59 0.53
N PRO A 34 7.76 37.92 0.66
CA PRO A 34 7.62 38.81 -0.50
C PRO A 34 8.82 38.80 -1.44
N TYR A 35 10.04 38.59 -0.93
CA TYR A 35 11.24 38.53 -1.76
C TYR A 35 11.24 37.29 -2.67
N PHE A 36 10.82 36.12 -2.17
CA PHE A 36 10.74 34.90 -2.98
C PHE A 36 9.51 34.88 -3.88
N LEU A 37 8.34 35.21 -3.32
CA LEU A 37 7.08 35.09 -4.04
C LEU A 37 6.79 36.30 -4.94
N GLY A 38 7.50 37.42 -4.76
CA GLY A 38 7.29 38.67 -5.49
C GLY A 38 7.20 38.51 -7.01
N PRO A 39 8.17 37.84 -7.69
CA PRO A 39 8.11 37.63 -9.13
C PRO A 39 6.86 36.86 -9.56
N VAL A 40 6.51 35.81 -8.82
CA VAL A 40 5.37 34.93 -9.13
C VAL A 40 4.04 35.65 -8.88
N LEU A 41 3.96 36.41 -7.79
CA LEU A 41 2.81 37.26 -7.47
C LEU A 41 2.59 38.33 -8.54
N GLU A 42 3.66 38.95 -9.02
CA GLU A 42 3.58 39.97 -10.06
C GLU A 42 3.14 39.37 -11.41
N ALA A 43 3.69 38.21 -11.76
CA ALA A 43 3.27 37.46 -12.95
C ALA A 43 1.78 37.06 -12.87
N ALA A 44 1.35 36.50 -11.74
CA ALA A 44 -0.02 36.04 -11.53
C ALA A 44 -1.07 37.18 -11.48
N ARG A 45 -0.66 38.44 -11.30
CA ARG A 45 -1.56 39.61 -11.29
C ARG A 45 -1.88 40.13 -12.69
N ARG A 46 -1.07 39.81 -13.69
CA ARG A 46 -1.29 40.34 -15.04
C ARG A 46 -2.61 39.81 -15.57
N THR A 47 -3.47 40.69 -16.07
CA THR A 47 -4.63 40.33 -16.89
C THR A 47 -4.07 39.56 -18.10
N ASN A 48 -4.39 38.28 -18.27
CA ASN A 48 -3.75 37.33 -19.19
C ASN A 48 -2.44 36.68 -18.68
N ALA A 49 -2.30 36.40 -17.38
CA ALA A 49 -1.19 35.63 -16.85
C ALA A 49 -1.16 34.22 -17.49
N THR A 50 -0.22 33.98 -18.40
CA THR A 50 -0.05 32.68 -19.06
C THR A 50 0.75 31.71 -18.19
N GLU A 51 0.61 30.41 -18.47
CA GLU A 51 1.43 29.38 -17.83
C GLU A 51 2.93 29.65 -17.98
N SER A 52 3.37 30.01 -19.18
CA SER A 52 4.77 30.30 -19.47
C SER A 52 5.31 31.44 -18.60
N LEU A 53 4.53 32.51 -18.43
CA LEU A 53 4.92 33.66 -17.63
C LEU A 53 5.07 33.28 -16.15
N VAL A 54 4.15 32.49 -15.60
CA VAL A 54 4.24 32.06 -14.20
C VAL A 54 5.41 31.10 -13.99
N ARG A 55 5.69 30.20 -14.95
CA ARG A 55 6.88 29.31 -14.90
C ARG A 55 8.20 30.08 -14.96
N GLU A 56 8.31 31.09 -15.83
CA GLU A 56 9.49 31.97 -15.89
C GLU A 56 9.69 32.73 -14.58
N ALA A 57 8.60 33.20 -13.97
CA ALA A 57 8.65 33.85 -12.66
C ALA A 57 9.07 32.90 -11.54
N ILE A 58 8.64 31.64 -11.58
CA ILE A 58 9.10 30.58 -10.66
C ILE A 58 10.61 30.34 -10.84
N ALA A 59 11.09 30.23 -12.07
CA ALA A 59 12.53 30.06 -12.36
C ALA A 59 13.36 31.25 -11.85
N THR A 60 12.87 32.47 -12.09
CA THR A 60 13.49 33.71 -11.58
C THR A 60 13.53 33.72 -10.06
N ALA A 61 12.44 33.33 -9.39
CA ALA A 61 12.37 33.24 -7.94
C ALA A 61 13.28 32.12 -7.39
N ALA A 62 13.45 31.02 -8.11
CA ALA A 62 14.36 29.94 -7.75
C ALA A 62 15.83 30.40 -7.78
N GLY A 63 16.22 31.22 -8.76
CA GLY A 63 17.54 31.87 -8.78
C GLY A 63 17.80 32.76 -7.55
N ARG A 64 16.76 33.31 -6.91
CA ARG A 64 16.90 34.09 -5.66
C ARG A 64 17.22 33.23 -4.43
N LEU A 65 17.07 31.91 -4.52
CA LEU A 65 17.49 30.97 -3.47
C LEU A 65 18.96 30.56 -3.62
N ASP A 66 19.67 31.03 -4.65
CA ASP A 66 21.10 30.79 -4.78
C ASP A 66 21.87 31.40 -3.60
N GLY A 67 22.73 30.58 -3.00
CA GLY A 67 23.47 30.94 -1.77
C GLY A 67 22.62 30.97 -0.49
N ARG A 68 21.31 30.73 -0.55
CA ARG A 68 20.41 30.77 0.63
C ARG A 68 20.03 29.39 1.15
N ARG A 69 21.06 28.60 1.44
CA ARG A 69 20.93 27.19 1.85
C ARG A 69 19.99 27.00 3.05
N ASP A 70 20.10 27.83 4.08
CA ASP A 70 19.33 27.67 5.31
C ASP A 70 17.83 27.86 5.09
N GLN A 71 17.44 28.76 4.19
CA GLN A 71 16.03 28.95 3.81
C GLN A 71 15.49 27.76 3.07
N LEU A 72 16.25 27.21 2.12
CA LEU A 72 15.85 26.01 1.39
C LEU A 72 15.69 24.82 2.34
N ILE A 73 16.65 24.61 3.25
CA ILE A 73 16.56 23.59 4.31
C ILE A 73 15.31 23.82 5.16
N THR A 74 15.05 25.07 5.57
CA THR A 74 13.90 25.42 6.42
C THR A 74 12.58 25.09 5.73
N VAL A 75 12.42 25.41 4.44
CA VAL A 75 11.18 25.11 3.70
C VAL A 75 10.93 23.60 3.64
N VAL A 76 11.97 22.82 3.35
CA VAL A 76 11.87 21.37 3.14
C VAL A 76 11.73 20.60 4.46
N MET A 77 12.55 20.94 5.46
CA MET A 77 12.61 20.23 6.74
C MET A 77 11.59 20.74 7.76
N SER A 78 11.14 21.99 7.61
CA SER A 78 10.18 22.66 8.49
C SER A 78 8.99 23.27 7.73
N PRO A 79 8.24 22.46 6.96
CA PRO A 79 7.12 22.95 6.16
C PRO A 79 5.99 23.58 6.99
N GLY A 80 5.82 23.18 8.26
CA GLY A 80 4.91 23.84 9.19
C GLY A 80 5.32 25.29 9.48
N HIS A 81 6.61 25.54 9.66
CA HIS A 81 7.17 26.89 9.81
C HIS A 81 7.05 27.70 8.51
N ALA A 82 7.38 27.11 7.37
CA ALA A 82 7.20 27.77 6.07
C ALA A 82 5.74 28.17 5.81
N LEU A 83 4.79 27.28 6.12
CA LEU A 83 3.37 27.58 6.05
C LEU A 83 2.97 28.72 6.99
N ALA A 84 3.47 28.74 8.22
CA ALA A 84 3.23 29.80 9.18
C ALA A 84 3.81 31.15 8.70
N ALA A 85 5.02 31.15 8.13
CA ALA A 85 5.65 32.34 7.56
C ALA A 85 4.86 32.88 6.37
N VAL A 86 4.42 32.01 5.46
CA VAL A 86 3.56 32.38 4.32
C VAL A 86 2.22 32.95 4.79
N HIS A 87 1.63 32.37 5.84
CA HIS A 87 0.40 32.88 6.43
C HIS A 87 0.60 34.25 7.10
N ALA A 88 1.67 34.42 7.87
CA ALA A 88 2.01 35.66 8.56
C ALA A 88 2.34 36.81 7.58
N ALA A 89 2.96 36.50 6.44
CA ALA A 89 3.28 37.47 5.41
C ALA A 89 2.04 38.07 4.69
N ARG A 90 0.83 37.56 4.95
CA ARG A 90 -0.43 37.96 4.28
C ARG A 90 -0.63 39.48 4.20
N GLY A 91 -0.34 40.21 5.27
CA GLY A 91 -0.57 41.67 5.34
C GLY A 91 0.37 42.47 4.44
N ARG A 92 1.52 41.90 4.09
CA ARG A 92 2.56 42.55 3.28
C ARG A 92 2.42 42.25 1.79
N LEU A 93 1.67 41.21 1.44
CA LEU A 93 1.47 40.81 0.05
C LEU A 93 0.32 41.56 -0.65
N HIS A 94 -0.42 42.41 0.09
CA HIS A 94 -1.44 43.39 -0.34
C HIS A 94 -2.53 42.96 -1.35
N VAL A 95 -2.63 41.69 -1.76
CA VAL A 95 -3.29 41.39 -3.04
C VAL A 95 -4.38 40.34 -3.05
N GLU A 96 -4.65 39.62 -1.96
CA GLU A 96 -5.77 38.65 -2.00
C GLU A 96 -6.57 38.57 -0.71
N PRO A 97 -7.86 38.18 -0.82
CA PRO A 97 -8.68 37.85 0.34
C PRO A 97 -7.95 36.82 1.20
N SER A 98 -7.93 37.08 2.50
CA SER A 98 -7.37 36.15 3.48
C SER A 98 -8.15 34.84 3.43
N GLY A 99 -7.44 33.71 3.32
CA GLY A 99 -8.08 32.41 3.34
C GLY A 99 -7.12 31.24 3.22
N PRO A 100 -7.61 30.02 3.47
CA PRO A 100 -6.82 28.81 3.35
C PRO A 100 -6.33 28.60 1.91
N VAL A 101 -7.16 28.91 0.91
CA VAL A 101 -6.79 28.71 -0.51
C VAL A 101 -5.69 29.67 -0.96
N ALA A 102 -5.73 30.95 -0.56
CA ALA A 102 -4.67 31.89 -0.87
C ALA A 102 -3.33 31.51 -0.21
N THR A 103 -3.39 31.00 1.03
CA THR A 103 -2.21 30.47 1.73
C THR A 103 -1.65 29.24 1.00
N TRP A 104 -2.53 28.33 0.59
CA TRP A 104 -2.17 27.16 -0.20
C TRP A 104 -1.55 27.51 -1.55
N ARG A 105 -2.12 28.46 -2.31
CA ARG A 105 -1.57 28.87 -3.61
C ARG A 105 -0.14 29.39 -3.48
N ARG A 106 0.12 30.19 -2.44
CA ARG A 106 1.48 30.67 -2.11
C ARG A 106 2.41 29.53 -1.74
N MET A 107 1.91 28.52 -1.02
CA MET A 107 2.67 27.30 -0.77
C MET A 107 2.96 26.53 -2.05
N CYS A 108 2.04 26.42 -3.00
CA CYS A 108 2.29 25.81 -4.31
C CYS A 108 3.47 26.47 -5.03
N TRP A 109 3.48 27.81 -5.06
CA TRP A 109 4.60 28.52 -5.66
C TRP A 109 5.91 28.32 -4.90
N LEU A 110 5.89 28.38 -3.58
CA LEU A 110 7.07 28.17 -2.76
C LEU A 110 7.68 26.78 -2.98
N VAL A 111 6.84 25.73 -3.06
CA VAL A 111 7.34 24.36 -3.29
C VAL A 111 7.84 24.16 -4.72
N GLU A 112 7.22 24.78 -5.73
CA GLU A 112 7.74 24.73 -7.11
C GLU A 112 9.07 25.48 -7.24
N ILE A 113 9.22 26.63 -6.58
CA ILE A 113 10.49 27.38 -6.52
C ILE A 113 11.60 26.50 -5.92
N VAL A 114 11.32 25.84 -4.79
CA VAL A 114 12.27 24.93 -4.14
C VAL A 114 12.59 23.71 -5.01
N ALA A 115 11.57 23.10 -5.62
CA ALA A 115 11.75 21.94 -6.51
C ALA A 115 12.57 22.30 -7.76
N HIS A 116 12.32 23.46 -8.37
CA HIS A 116 13.10 23.97 -9.49
C HIS A 116 14.56 24.18 -9.09
N ARG A 117 14.79 24.82 -7.94
CA ARG A 117 16.15 25.06 -7.42
C ARG A 117 16.91 23.77 -7.13
N LEU A 118 16.25 22.76 -6.60
CA LEU A 118 16.87 21.47 -6.27
C LEU A 118 17.07 20.56 -7.49
N SER A 119 16.30 20.78 -8.56
CA SER A 119 16.44 19.99 -9.79
C SER A 119 17.68 20.38 -10.60
N GLY A 120 18.07 21.65 -10.56
CA GLY A 120 19.24 22.18 -11.28
C GLY A 120 20.56 22.16 -10.49
N THR A 121 20.63 21.46 -9.35
CA THR A 121 21.81 21.53 -8.45
C THR A 121 22.62 20.25 -8.43
N ASP A 122 23.93 20.39 -8.60
CA ASP A 122 24.89 19.28 -8.47
C ASP A 122 25.47 19.15 -7.05
N GLU A 123 25.22 20.14 -6.18
CA GLU A 123 25.71 20.14 -4.80
C GLU A 123 25.16 18.91 -4.05
N VAL A 124 26.06 18.03 -3.61
CA VAL A 124 25.72 16.76 -2.95
C VAL A 124 24.81 16.98 -1.74
N GLY A 125 25.09 18.00 -0.94
CA GLY A 125 24.31 18.34 0.25
C GLY A 125 22.87 18.75 -0.05
N LEU A 126 22.65 19.48 -1.15
CA LEU A 126 21.31 19.89 -1.56
C LEU A 126 20.56 18.77 -2.27
N ARG A 127 21.26 17.94 -3.07
CA ARG A 127 20.67 16.75 -3.71
C ARG A 127 20.04 15.79 -2.70
N ALA A 128 20.63 15.69 -1.50
CA ALA A 128 20.08 14.88 -0.42
C ALA A 128 18.67 15.34 0.01
N LEU A 129 18.32 16.63 -0.14
CA LEU A 129 17.01 17.19 0.25
C LEU A 129 15.89 16.92 -0.77
N ARG A 130 16.25 16.52 -2.00
CA ARG A 130 15.29 16.32 -3.09
C ARG A 130 14.11 15.40 -2.74
N PRO A 131 14.30 14.25 -2.05
CA PRO A 131 13.17 13.40 -1.66
C PRO A 131 12.14 14.11 -0.78
N LEU A 132 12.59 14.94 0.16
CA LEU A 132 11.72 15.67 1.07
C LEU A 132 11.04 16.86 0.37
N ALA A 133 11.73 17.50 -0.58
CA ALA A 133 11.14 18.53 -1.42
C ALA A 133 10.05 17.96 -2.34
N ASP A 134 10.30 16.82 -2.99
CA ASP A 134 9.33 16.14 -3.85
C ASP A 134 8.13 15.63 -3.03
N ARG A 135 8.36 15.13 -1.82
CA ARG A 135 7.30 14.83 -0.85
C ARG A 135 6.45 16.05 -0.54
N LEU A 136 7.08 17.16 -0.15
CA LEU A 136 6.37 18.40 0.21
C LEU A 136 5.57 18.94 -0.99
N ARG A 137 6.20 18.96 -2.17
CA ARG A 137 5.58 19.31 -3.45
C ARG A 137 4.33 18.48 -3.70
N PHE A 138 4.42 17.15 -3.61
CA PHE A 138 3.27 16.26 -3.73
C PHE A 138 2.17 16.57 -2.72
N LEU A 139 2.50 16.70 -1.43
CA LEU A 139 1.51 16.96 -0.38
C LEU A 139 0.77 18.29 -0.57
N VAL A 140 1.49 19.36 -0.95
CA VAL A 140 0.90 20.68 -1.18
C VAL A 140 0.03 20.68 -2.44
N LEU A 141 0.54 20.18 -3.58
CA LEU A 141 -0.21 20.18 -4.84
C LEU A 141 -1.44 19.25 -4.79
N SER A 142 -1.37 18.17 -4.02
CA SER A 142 -2.45 17.20 -3.88
C SER A 142 -3.58 17.64 -2.91
N GLU A 143 -3.38 18.72 -2.16
CA GLU A 143 -4.32 19.13 -1.09
C GLU A 143 -5.75 19.43 -1.59
N PRO A 144 -5.99 20.17 -2.69
CA PRO A 144 -7.35 20.40 -3.20
C PRO A 144 -8.04 19.10 -3.60
N LEU A 145 -7.26 18.14 -4.11
CA LEU A 145 -7.77 16.85 -4.60
C LEU A 145 -8.23 15.97 -3.42
N ARG A 146 -7.60 16.13 -2.25
CA ARG A 146 -7.97 15.46 -0.98
C ARG A 146 -9.19 16.07 -0.30
N HIS A 147 -9.56 17.31 -0.61
CA HIS A 147 -10.64 18.02 0.09
C HIS A 147 -11.76 18.48 -0.83
N ARG A 148 -11.96 17.83 -1.97
CA ARG A 148 -13.05 18.18 -2.92
C ARG A 148 -14.46 18.22 -2.31
N ALA A 149 -14.67 17.54 -1.19
CA ALA A 149 -15.94 17.61 -0.47
C ALA A 149 -16.16 18.96 0.23
N ASP A 150 -15.09 19.65 0.63
CA ASP A 150 -15.12 20.97 1.27
C ASP A 150 -15.35 22.05 0.20
N PRO A 151 -16.38 22.90 0.36
CA PRO A 151 -16.68 24.01 -0.56
C PRO A 151 -15.49 24.91 -0.87
N ALA A 152 -14.54 25.09 0.04
CA ALA A 152 -13.35 25.92 -0.18
C ALA A 152 -12.45 25.39 -1.32
N TRP A 153 -12.55 24.09 -1.64
CA TRP A 153 -11.74 23.40 -2.65
C TRP A 153 -12.56 22.92 -3.83
N ARG A 154 -13.82 23.34 -3.93
CA ARG A 154 -14.65 23.02 -5.09
C ARG A 154 -14.35 24.02 -6.20
N PRO A 155 -13.88 23.55 -7.37
CA PRO A 155 -13.77 24.44 -8.49
C PRO A 155 -15.15 25.02 -8.82
N THR A 156 -15.19 26.31 -9.14
CA THR A 156 -16.41 26.98 -9.60
C THR A 156 -16.35 27.01 -11.13
N PRO A 157 -17.10 26.13 -11.83
CA PRO A 157 -17.03 26.03 -13.29
C PRO A 157 -17.28 27.39 -13.93
N GLY A 158 -16.45 27.77 -14.91
CA GLY A 158 -16.60 29.03 -15.64
C GLY A 158 -16.22 30.29 -14.86
N ASN A 159 -15.74 30.18 -13.62
CA ASN A 159 -15.19 31.32 -12.89
C ASN A 159 -13.67 31.44 -13.15
N PRO A 160 -13.21 32.42 -13.96
CA PRO A 160 -11.78 32.64 -14.18
C PRO A 160 -11.05 33.08 -12.92
N ARG A 161 -11.79 33.55 -11.89
CA ARG A 161 -11.24 33.91 -10.57
C ARG A 161 -11.23 32.74 -9.59
N ASP A 162 -11.53 31.53 -10.05
CA ASP A 162 -11.36 30.35 -9.23
C ASP A 162 -9.87 30.21 -8.86
N PRO A 163 -9.53 30.26 -7.56
CA PRO A 163 -8.15 30.17 -7.12
C PRO A 163 -7.46 28.85 -7.51
N LEU A 164 -8.23 27.78 -7.77
CA LEU A 164 -7.71 26.51 -8.26
C LEU A 164 -7.37 26.54 -9.75
N ASN A 165 -8.10 27.33 -10.54
CA ASN A 165 -7.87 27.51 -11.99
C ASN A 165 -6.82 28.59 -12.30
N SER A 166 -6.26 29.27 -11.29
CA SER A 166 -5.36 30.42 -11.46
C SER A 166 -3.98 30.24 -10.81
N VAL A 167 -3.64 29.03 -10.33
CA VAL A 167 -2.37 28.77 -9.64
C VAL A 167 -1.17 29.02 -10.54
N PHE A 168 -1.20 28.49 -11.76
CA PHE A 168 -0.11 28.61 -12.74
C PHE A 168 -0.55 29.45 -13.94
N GLY A 169 -1.31 30.53 -13.71
CA GLY A 169 -1.90 31.35 -14.77
C GLY A 169 -3.37 31.02 -15.02
N GLU A 170 -4.01 31.74 -15.93
CA GLU A 170 -5.44 31.57 -16.22
C GLU A 170 -5.76 30.18 -16.79
N SER A 171 -6.83 29.55 -16.30
CA SER A 171 -7.27 28.20 -16.71
C SER A 171 -6.23 27.09 -16.54
N SER A 172 -5.37 27.21 -15.52
CA SER A 172 -4.22 26.33 -15.27
C SER A 172 -4.52 25.08 -14.43
N TRP A 173 -5.78 24.68 -14.29
CA TRP A 173 -6.14 23.47 -13.54
C TRP A 173 -5.49 22.20 -14.11
N HIS A 174 -5.46 22.08 -15.44
CA HIS A 174 -4.79 20.97 -16.13
C HIS A 174 -3.28 20.94 -15.86
N VAL A 175 -2.64 22.11 -15.72
CA VAL A 175 -1.23 22.23 -15.34
C VAL A 175 -1.05 21.75 -13.90
N LEU A 176 -1.89 22.23 -12.97
CA LEU A 176 -1.84 21.82 -11.57
C LEU A 176 -1.99 20.30 -11.40
N THR A 177 -2.94 19.67 -12.10
CA THR A 177 -3.14 18.22 -12.03
C THR A 177 -1.96 17.46 -12.64
N ALA A 178 -1.41 17.93 -13.77
CA ALA A 178 -0.22 17.33 -14.38
C ALA A 178 1.02 17.44 -13.47
N THR A 179 1.26 18.61 -12.88
CA THR A 179 2.35 18.85 -11.91
C THR A 179 2.18 18.03 -10.65
N CYS A 180 0.95 17.86 -10.15
CA CYS A 180 0.66 16.99 -9.02
C CYS A 180 0.96 15.51 -9.35
N ALA A 181 0.59 15.04 -10.56
CA ALA A 181 0.90 13.67 -10.99
C ALA A 181 2.42 13.46 -11.13
N GLU A 182 3.13 14.43 -11.70
CA GLU A 182 4.59 14.42 -11.75
C GLU A 182 5.21 14.33 -10.34
N ALA A 183 4.79 15.20 -9.41
CA ALA A 183 5.28 15.18 -8.04
C ALA A 183 4.98 13.86 -7.32
N ARG A 184 3.81 13.25 -7.58
CA ARG A 184 3.45 11.93 -7.06
C ARG A 184 4.42 10.85 -7.56
N ARG A 185 4.69 10.80 -8.87
CA ARG A 185 5.63 9.85 -9.47
C ARG A 185 7.06 10.03 -8.95
N SER A 186 7.51 11.28 -8.81
CA SER A 186 8.82 11.59 -8.21
C SER A 186 8.89 11.08 -6.77
N TRP A 187 7.85 11.33 -5.97
CA TRP A 187 7.79 10.86 -4.59
C TRP A 187 7.74 9.33 -4.47
N GLU A 188 6.93 8.67 -5.30
CA GLU A 188 6.87 7.21 -5.42
C GLU A 188 8.26 6.62 -5.73
N GLY A 189 8.98 7.17 -6.71
CA GLY A 189 10.34 6.72 -7.04
C GLY A 189 11.33 6.85 -5.87
N HIS A 190 11.18 7.86 -5.01
CA HIS A 190 11.98 7.97 -3.79
C HIS A 190 11.58 6.95 -2.72
N LEU A 191 10.30 6.62 -2.61
CA LEU A 191 9.80 5.59 -1.70
C LEU A 191 10.21 4.18 -2.13
N ASP A 192 10.30 3.90 -3.42
CA ASP A 192 10.81 2.63 -3.94
C ASP A 192 12.30 2.47 -3.65
N SER A 193 13.05 3.57 -3.75
CA SER A 193 14.49 3.62 -3.47
C SER A 193 14.83 4.05 -2.04
N TYR A 194 13.90 3.97 -1.08
CA TYR A 194 14.06 4.60 0.24
C TYR A 194 15.33 4.19 0.99
N ARG A 195 15.79 2.94 0.81
CA ARG A 195 17.01 2.40 1.44
C ARG A 195 18.29 3.09 0.98
N SER A 196 18.32 3.66 -0.22
CA SER A 196 19.48 4.41 -0.74
C SER A 196 19.44 5.91 -0.39
N ARG A 197 18.37 6.37 0.27
CA ARG A 197 18.17 7.79 0.62
C ARG A 197 18.40 8.00 2.12
N PRO A 198 19.39 8.81 2.55
CA PRO A 198 19.74 8.95 3.97
C PRO A 198 18.58 9.33 4.90
N PHE A 199 17.71 10.25 4.45
CA PHE A 199 16.55 10.70 5.24
C PHE A 199 15.45 9.65 5.35
N LEU A 200 15.26 8.83 4.31
CA LEU A 200 14.18 7.84 4.28
C LEU A 200 14.60 6.49 4.87
N ALA A 201 15.88 6.13 4.76
CA ALA A 201 16.43 4.90 5.31
C ALA A 201 16.31 4.82 6.84
N ARG A 202 16.28 5.98 7.52
CA ARG A 202 16.09 6.09 8.98
C ARG A 202 14.63 6.21 9.40
N ALA A 203 13.70 6.38 8.46
CA ALA A 203 12.31 6.52 8.80
C ALA A 203 11.76 5.19 9.33
N PRO A 204 10.96 5.21 10.42
CA PRO A 204 10.32 3.99 10.90
C PRO A 204 9.38 3.43 9.81
N ALA A 205 9.18 2.12 9.80
CA ALA A 205 8.30 1.48 8.80
C ALA A 205 6.89 2.10 8.79
N GLU A 206 6.38 2.53 9.94
CA GLU A 206 5.09 3.21 10.06
C GLU A 206 5.05 4.55 9.34
N GLY A 207 6.16 5.31 9.40
CA GLY A 207 6.30 6.57 8.67
C GLY A 207 6.26 6.32 7.17
N LEU A 208 7.04 5.36 6.67
CA LEU A 208 7.04 4.97 5.26
C LEU A 208 5.68 4.45 4.79
N GLU A 209 5.03 3.61 5.60
CA GLU A 209 3.69 3.10 5.34
C GLU A 209 2.63 4.21 5.27
N ALA A 210 2.75 5.24 6.11
CA ALA A 210 1.86 6.40 6.06
C ALA A 210 2.05 7.16 4.74
N GLU A 211 3.29 7.34 4.27
CA GLU A 211 3.57 8.00 2.99
C GLU A 211 3.03 7.22 1.78
N LEU A 212 3.14 5.89 1.81
CA LEU A 212 2.58 5.01 0.78
C LEU A 212 1.05 5.11 0.72
N LEU A 213 0.38 5.25 1.86
CA LEU A 213 -1.06 5.50 1.89
C LEU A 213 -1.42 6.92 1.41
N LEU A 214 -0.56 7.91 1.71
CA LEU A 214 -0.75 9.27 1.21
C LEU A 214 -0.67 9.34 -0.33
N LEU A 215 0.14 8.49 -0.99
CA LEU A 215 0.13 8.34 -2.45
C LEU A 215 -1.24 7.91 -2.98
N LEU A 216 -2.02 7.18 -2.19
CA LEU A 216 -3.35 6.70 -2.53
C LEU A 216 -4.47 7.62 -2.05
N PHE A 217 -4.13 8.82 -1.56
CA PHE A 217 -5.08 9.79 -1.01
C PHE A 217 -5.85 9.28 0.20
N GLU A 218 -5.31 8.24 0.84
CA GLU A 218 -5.83 7.66 2.08
C GLU A 218 -5.23 8.41 3.27
N ASP A 219 -6.07 8.95 4.15
CA ASP A 219 -5.59 9.62 5.37
C ASP A 219 -5.29 8.56 6.45
N PRO A 220 -4.02 8.38 6.87
CA PRO A 220 -3.66 7.38 7.87
C PRO A 220 -4.32 7.60 9.23
N ALA A 221 -4.64 8.85 9.60
CA ALA A 221 -5.26 9.19 10.88
C ALA A 221 -6.69 8.64 11.00
N THR A 222 -7.42 8.59 9.88
CA THR A 222 -8.79 8.08 9.85
C THR A 222 -8.88 6.57 10.10
N GLY A 223 -7.77 5.81 10.00
CA GLY A 223 -7.76 4.37 10.19
C GLY A 223 -8.09 3.88 11.61
N ARG A 224 -7.94 4.73 12.64
CA ARG A 224 -8.29 4.40 14.04
C ARG A 224 -9.71 4.80 14.43
N GLU A 225 -10.24 5.90 13.88
CA GLU A 225 -11.61 6.40 14.18
C GLU A 225 -12.68 5.88 13.21
N ALA A 226 -12.30 5.38 12.03
CA ALA A 226 -13.24 4.90 11.00
C ALA A 226 -13.99 3.60 11.35
N LEU A 227 -13.84 3.05 12.55
CA LEU A 227 -14.69 1.93 13.01
C LEU A 227 -16.04 2.41 13.56
N SER A 228 -16.18 3.66 14.01
CA SER A 228 -17.41 4.13 14.68
C SER A 228 -18.23 5.17 13.90
N THR A 229 -17.62 5.93 12.98
CA THR A 229 -18.37 6.90 12.16
C THR A 229 -18.20 6.61 10.68
N ALA A 230 -19.27 6.06 10.09
CA ALA A 230 -19.56 5.95 8.66
C ALA A 230 -18.38 6.29 7.73
N TRP A 231 -17.60 5.26 7.36
CA TRP A 231 -16.95 5.05 6.07
C TRP A 231 -16.92 6.29 5.15
N ARG A 232 -16.18 7.33 5.53
CA ARG A 232 -16.03 8.51 4.68
C ARG A 232 -15.40 8.05 3.38
N ARG A 233 -16.12 8.31 2.29
CA ARG A 233 -15.77 7.89 0.94
C ARG A 233 -14.29 8.21 0.68
N PRO A 234 -13.49 7.29 0.11
CA PRO A 234 -12.19 7.66 -0.39
C PRO A 234 -12.39 8.84 -1.34
N THR A 235 -11.62 9.89 -1.12
CA THR A 235 -11.47 10.99 -2.07
C THR A 235 -11.16 10.38 -3.43
N GLY A 236 -12.07 10.61 -4.38
CA GLY A 236 -12.04 9.98 -5.70
C GLY A 236 -10.77 10.32 -6.51
N PRO A 237 -10.67 9.82 -7.75
CA PRO A 237 -9.52 10.00 -8.65
C PRO A 237 -8.97 11.42 -8.67
N ILE A 238 -7.66 11.48 -8.86
CA ILE A 238 -6.85 12.70 -8.92
C ILE A 238 -7.27 13.56 -10.13
N ILE A 239 -7.65 12.95 -11.26
CA ILE A 239 -7.73 13.67 -12.54
C ILE A 239 -8.89 13.10 -13.37
N ASP A 240 -9.85 13.92 -13.78
CA ASP A 240 -10.61 13.61 -14.99
C ASP A 240 -9.70 13.92 -16.17
N ALA A 241 -9.53 12.94 -17.07
CA ALA A 241 -8.73 13.05 -18.28
C ALA A 241 -9.10 14.28 -19.14
N ARG A 242 -10.27 14.90 -18.90
CA ARG A 242 -10.78 16.07 -19.63
C ARG A 242 -10.61 17.40 -18.90
N GLY A 243 -10.04 17.42 -17.69
CA GLY A 243 -9.84 18.67 -16.92
C GLY A 243 -11.14 19.34 -16.45
N GLU A 244 -12.30 18.68 -16.60
CA GLU A 244 -13.60 19.21 -16.20
C GLU A 244 -13.80 19.12 -14.68
N PRO A 245 -14.64 20.01 -14.08
CA PRO A 245 -15.02 19.95 -12.67
C PRO A 245 -15.75 18.63 -12.35
N VAL A 246 -14.97 17.70 -11.84
CA VAL A 246 -15.35 16.32 -11.55
C VAL A 246 -16.51 16.27 -10.56
N ARG A 247 -17.68 15.81 -11.03
CA ARG A 247 -18.74 15.29 -10.14
C ARG A 247 -18.11 14.21 -9.25
N LEU A 248 -18.54 14.12 -7.98
CA LEU A 248 -17.98 13.27 -6.90
C LEU A 248 -17.85 11.74 -7.18
N SER A 249 -18.02 11.28 -8.42
CA SER A 249 -18.11 9.87 -8.84
C SER A 249 -17.35 9.55 -10.14
N VAL A 250 -16.19 10.15 -10.39
CA VAL A 250 -15.31 9.70 -11.51
C VAL A 250 -14.56 8.43 -11.08
N PRO A 251 -14.40 7.43 -11.97
CA PRO A 251 -13.62 6.23 -11.67
C PRO A 251 -12.10 6.50 -11.64
N PRO A 252 -11.31 5.74 -10.85
CA PRO A 252 -9.85 5.87 -10.82
C PRO A 252 -9.21 5.83 -12.21
N THR A 253 -8.24 6.70 -12.47
CA THR A 253 -7.50 6.70 -13.75
C THR A 253 -6.61 5.44 -13.88
N ALA A 254 -6.14 5.15 -15.09
CA ALA A 254 -5.18 4.05 -15.30
C ALA A 254 -3.89 4.26 -14.50
N GLU A 255 -3.42 5.51 -14.38
CA GLU A 255 -2.27 5.87 -13.55
C GLU A 255 -2.54 5.63 -12.06
N ASP A 256 -3.72 6.01 -11.56
CA ASP A 256 -4.12 5.74 -10.18
C ASP A 256 -4.14 4.24 -9.87
N MET A 257 -4.66 3.45 -10.81
CA MET A 257 -4.70 1.99 -10.68
C MET A 257 -3.30 1.37 -10.73
N ALA A 258 -2.39 1.93 -11.52
CA ALA A 258 -0.99 1.49 -11.58
C ALA A 258 -0.27 1.76 -10.25
N VAL A 259 -0.33 2.98 -9.72
CA VAL A 259 0.28 3.32 -8.41
C VAL A 259 -0.35 2.47 -7.30
N ARG A 260 -1.67 2.24 -7.35
CA ARG A 260 -2.35 1.37 -6.38
C ARG A 260 -1.85 -0.07 -6.44
N ALA A 261 -1.71 -0.64 -7.63
CA ALA A 261 -1.18 -1.98 -7.81
C ALA A 261 0.28 -2.05 -7.32
N GLU A 262 1.09 -1.06 -7.65
CA GLU A 262 2.49 -0.95 -7.24
C GLU A 262 2.64 -0.88 -5.71
N VAL A 263 1.88 -0.01 -5.03
CA VAL A 263 1.85 0.08 -3.57
C VAL A 263 1.39 -1.24 -2.94
N VAL A 264 0.36 -1.89 -3.49
CA VAL A 264 -0.11 -3.19 -2.98
C VAL A 264 0.97 -4.25 -3.11
N GLU A 265 1.54 -4.40 -4.30
CA GLU A 265 2.45 -5.49 -4.65
C GLU A 265 3.86 -5.32 -4.06
N ARG A 266 4.44 -4.12 -4.18
CA ARG A 266 5.83 -3.86 -3.77
C ARG A 266 5.95 -3.48 -2.30
N HIS A 267 4.89 -2.99 -1.67
CA HIS A 267 4.99 -2.38 -0.34
C HIS A 267 4.08 -2.97 0.74
N LEU A 268 2.81 -3.23 0.43
CA LEU A 268 1.84 -3.68 1.44
C LEU A 268 1.85 -5.19 1.63
N LEU A 269 1.95 -5.96 0.55
CA LEU A 269 2.05 -7.42 0.60
C LEU A 269 3.31 -7.86 1.38
N PRO A 270 4.54 -7.41 1.05
CA PRO A 270 5.74 -7.82 1.80
C PRO A 270 5.69 -7.50 3.29
N ARG A 271 4.99 -6.42 3.67
CA ARG A 271 4.83 -6.01 5.07
C ARG A 271 3.61 -6.63 5.76
N PHE A 272 2.97 -7.61 5.12
CA PHE A 272 1.80 -8.35 5.60
C PHE A 272 0.61 -7.45 6.01
N ARG A 273 0.38 -6.35 5.28
CA ARG A 273 -0.74 -5.44 5.55
C ARG A 273 -2.03 -5.90 4.89
N LEU A 274 -2.46 -7.13 5.20
CA LEU A 274 -3.61 -7.78 4.54
C LEU A 274 -4.89 -6.95 4.58
N ARG A 275 -5.17 -6.25 5.68
CA ARG A 275 -6.34 -5.36 5.80
C ARG A 275 -6.34 -4.28 4.71
N TRP A 276 -5.17 -3.69 4.44
CA TRP A 276 -5.03 -2.66 3.41
C TRP A 276 -5.05 -3.25 2.02
N VAL A 277 -4.40 -4.39 1.80
CA VAL A 277 -4.47 -5.14 0.54
C VAL A 277 -5.93 -5.41 0.19
N ILE A 278 -6.69 -6.05 1.09
CA ILE A 278 -8.11 -6.34 0.90
C ILE A 278 -8.91 -5.08 0.55
N ARG A 279 -8.71 -3.99 1.31
CA ARG A 279 -9.38 -2.71 1.09
C ARG A 279 -9.04 -2.13 -0.30
N LEU A 280 -7.77 -2.20 -0.68
CA LEU A 280 -7.24 -1.70 -1.95
C LEU A 280 -7.38 -2.70 -3.10
N SER A 281 -7.85 -3.91 -2.86
CA SER A 281 -8.12 -4.90 -3.90
C SER A 281 -9.60 -5.01 -4.24
N SER A 282 -10.47 -4.35 -3.48
CA SER A 282 -11.92 -4.42 -3.65
C SER A 282 -12.36 -3.65 -4.93
N PRO A 283 -13.04 -4.31 -5.90
CA PRO A 283 -13.44 -3.72 -7.19
C PRO A 283 -14.37 -2.51 -7.06
N GLY A 284 -15.27 -2.53 -6.06
CA GLY A 284 -16.21 -1.43 -5.81
C GLY A 284 -15.67 -0.34 -4.87
N GLY A 285 -14.36 -0.36 -4.60
CA GLY A 285 -13.75 0.50 -3.60
C GLY A 285 -13.95 -0.01 -2.16
N PRO A 286 -13.45 0.73 -1.16
CA PRO A 286 -13.35 0.29 0.24
C PRO A 286 -14.70 0.17 0.97
N THR A 287 -15.79 0.72 0.40
CA THR A 287 -17.11 0.76 1.05
C THR A 287 -18.16 -0.13 0.37
N ALA A 288 -17.89 -0.61 -0.84
CA ALA A 288 -18.81 -1.51 -1.51
C ALA A 288 -18.67 -2.91 -0.88
N ARG A 289 -19.76 -3.41 -0.27
CA ARG A 289 -19.86 -4.83 0.03
C ARG A 289 -19.80 -5.57 -1.30
N ASP A 290 -18.66 -6.19 -1.58
CA ASP A 290 -18.50 -6.99 -2.78
C ASP A 290 -19.17 -8.36 -2.54
N PRO A 291 -20.32 -8.65 -3.16
CA PRO A 291 -21.03 -9.90 -2.94
C PRO A 291 -20.17 -11.10 -3.36
N TRP A 292 -19.29 -10.96 -4.36
CA TRP A 292 -18.39 -12.04 -4.78
C TRP A 292 -17.47 -12.46 -3.64
N ARG A 293 -16.89 -11.48 -2.94
CA ARG A 293 -15.99 -11.76 -1.82
C ARG A 293 -16.74 -12.44 -0.67
N ILE A 294 -17.96 -12.00 -0.39
CA ILE A 294 -18.81 -12.63 0.64
C ILE A 294 -19.09 -14.08 0.25
N VAL A 295 -19.48 -14.34 -1.00
CA VAL A 295 -19.74 -15.70 -1.49
C VAL A 295 -18.50 -16.59 -1.35
N VAL A 296 -17.32 -16.13 -1.79
CA VAL A 296 -16.07 -16.90 -1.62
C VAL A 296 -15.80 -17.23 -0.15
N LEU A 297 -15.92 -16.25 0.75
CA LEU A 297 -15.70 -16.45 2.19
C LEU A 297 -16.72 -17.41 2.79
N LEU A 298 -17.99 -17.31 2.41
CA LEU A 298 -19.05 -18.21 2.86
C LEU A 298 -18.83 -19.64 2.37
N THR A 299 -18.44 -19.82 1.09
CA THR A 299 -18.13 -21.14 0.53
C THR A 299 -16.91 -21.76 1.21
N ALA A 300 -15.85 -20.98 1.45
CA ALA A 300 -14.67 -21.45 2.18
C ALA A 300 -15.00 -21.81 3.63
N ALA A 301 -15.79 -20.98 4.33
CA ALA A 301 -16.23 -21.26 5.70
C ALA A 301 -17.11 -22.51 5.77
N ALA A 302 -18.01 -22.70 4.79
CA ALA A 302 -18.83 -23.90 4.67
C ALA A 302 -17.96 -25.14 4.43
N ALA A 303 -16.94 -25.06 3.56
CA ALA A 303 -15.99 -26.15 3.35
C ALA A 303 -15.28 -26.56 4.65
N VAL A 304 -14.78 -25.58 5.42
CA VAL A 304 -14.14 -25.83 6.73
C VAL A 304 -15.12 -26.44 7.72
N ALA A 305 -16.31 -25.86 7.86
CA ALA A 305 -17.33 -26.35 8.80
C ALA A 305 -17.78 -27.79 8.46
N THR A 306 -18.01 -28.08 7.19
CA THR A 306 -18.39 -29.42 6.73
C THR A 306 -17.25 -30.42 6.88
N ALA A 307 -15.99 -30.02 6.69
CA ALA A 307 -14.85 -30.89 6.98
C ALA A 307 -14.75 -31.21 8.47
N VAL A 308 -14.86 -30.20 9.35
CA VAL A 308 -14.82 -30.36 10.81
C VAL A 308 -15.96 -31.27 11.30
N LEU A 309 -17.18 -31.02 10.85
CA LEU A 309 -18.32 -31.87 11.20
C LEU A 309 -18.19 -33.27 10.59
N GLY A 310 -17.70 -33.36 9.36
CA GLY A 310 -17.45 -34.60 8.65
C GLY A 310 -16.43 -35.48 9.36
N THR A 311 -15.29 -34.92 9.79
CA THR A 311 -14.28 -35.66 10.55
C THR A 311 -14.81 -36.11 11.90
N LEU A 312 -15.61 -35.29 12.60
CA LEU A 312 -16.25 -35.69 13.87
C LEU A 312 -17.27 -36.83 13.70
N MET A 313 -17.94 -36.91 12.55
CA MET A 313 -18.99 -37.88 12.25
C MET A 313 -18.50 -39.05 11.36
N SER A 314 -17.28 -39.54 11.61
CA SER A 314 -16.69 -40.68 10.87
C SER A 314 -16.53 -40.43 9.36
N GLY A 315 -16.03 -39.25 9.00
CA GLY A 315 -15.56 -38.91 7.65
C GLY A 315 -16.64 -38.66 6.58
N VAL A 316 -17.93 -38.89 6.85
CA VAL A 316 -19.03 -38.79 5.86
C VAL A 316 -19.12 -37.40 5.17
N GLY A 317 -18.57 -36.35 5.79
CA GLY A 317 -18.57 -34.98 5.24
C GLY A 317 -17.35 -34.59 4.40
N LEU A 318 -16.32 -35.45 4.26
CA LEU A 318 -15.06 -35.07 3.60
C LEU A 318 -15.20 -34.82 2.10
N GLY A 319 -15.99 -35.64 1.40
CA GLY A 319 -16.30 -35.47 -0.02
C GLY A 319 -16.97 -34.12 -0.33
N PRO A 320 -18.13 -33.80 0.27
CA PRO A 320 -18.78 -32.50 0.11
C PRO A 320 -17.87 -31.31 0.49
N ALA A 321 -17.07 -31.44 1.56
CA ALA A 321 -16.14 -30.41 1.97
C ALA A 321 -15.05 -30.14 0.90
N ALA A 322 -14.49 -31.19 0.30
CA ALA A 322 -13.54 -31.06 -0.80
C ALA A 322 -14.19 -30.40 -2.05
N GLY A 323 -15.43 -30.75 -2.36
CA GLY A 323 -16.21 -30.11 -3.44
C GLY A 323 -16.43 -28.62 -3.21
N MET A 324 -16.78 -28.21 -1.98
CA MET A 324 -16.91 -26.79 -1.62
C MET A 324 -15.57 -26.06 -1.63
N ALA A 325 -14.49 -26.70 -1.17
CA ALA A 325 -13.14 -26.15 -1.26
C ALA A 325 -12.75 -25.88 -2.72
N ALA A 326 -12.96 -26.84 -3.63
CA ALA A 326 -12.73 -26.67 -5.06
C ALA A 326 -13.60 -25.54 -5.66
N GLY A 327 -14.89 -25.48 -5.27
CA GLY A 327 -15.79 -24.40 -5.65
C GLY A 327 -15.31 -23.02 -5.21
N SER A 328 -14.73 -22.90 -4.00
CA SER A 328 -14.17 -21.63 -3.52
C SER A 328 -13.00 -21.14 -4.38
N TYR A 329 -12.09 -22.04 -4.79
CA TYR A 329 -11.00 -21.69 -5.70
C TYR A 329 -11.49 -21.37 -7.12
N ALA A 330 -12.49 -22.09 -7.63
CA ALA A 330 -13.11 -21.77 -8.91
C ALA A 330 -13.71 -20.35 -8.90
N LEU A 331 -14.39 -19.96 -7.82
CA LEU A 331 -14.88 -18.59 -7.63
C LEU A 331 -13.75 -17.57 -7.52
N ILE A 332 -12.66 -17.88 -6.82
CA ILE A 332 -11.50 -16.99 -6.76
C ILE A 332 -10.91 -16.78 -8.17
N CYS A 333 -10.73 -17.85 -8.95
CA CYS A 333 -10.23 -17.78 -10.33
C CYS A 333 -11.18 -16.99 -11.25
N ALA A 334 -12.48 -17.26 -11.19
CA ALA A 334 -13.48 -16.52 -11.97
C ALA A 334 -13.49 -15.02 -11.59
N GLY A 335 -13.35 -14.70 -10.30
CA GLY A 335 -13.19 -13.33 -9.84
C GLY A 335 -11.89 -12.68 -10.36
N ALA A 336 -10.78 -13.43 -10.43
CA ALA A 336 -9.51 -12.92 -10.96
C ALA A 336 -9.61 -12.60 -12.46
N LEU A 337 -10.31 -13.46 -13.23
CA LEU A 337 -10.58 -13.21 -14.64
C LEU A 337 -11.47 -11.97 -14.86
N ARG A 338 -12.44 -11.74 -13.96
CA ARG A 338 -13.39 -10.63 -14.05
C ARG A 338 -12.83 -9.29 -13.55
N HIS A 339 -12.06 -9.33 -12.46
CA HIS A 339 -11.66 -8.16 -11.68
C HIS A 339 -10.14 -7.90 -11.71
N GLY A 340 -9.37 -8.76 -12.37
CA GLY A 340 -7.93 -8.58 -12.61
C GLY A 340 -7.04 -8.89 -11.40
N SER A 341 -5.80 -8.40 -11.48
CA SER A 341 -4.73 -8.69 -10.50
C SER A 341 -5.05 -8.19 -9.09
N GLY A 342 -5.77 -7.08 -8.96
CA GLY A 342 -6.21 -6.57 -7.66
C GLY A 342 -7.00 -7.61 -6.88
N TRP A 343 -7.94 -8.29 -7.54
CA TRP A 343 -8.72 -9.38 -6.93
C TRP A 343 -7.83 -10.57 -6.55
N ALA A 344 -6.87 -10.96 -7.39
CA ALA A 344 -5.95 -12.06 -7.06
C ALA A 344 -5.07 -11.75 -5.83
N ALA A 345 -4.62 -10.49 -5.68
CA ALA A 345 -3.71 -10.08 -4.62
C ALA A 345 -4.28 -10.29 -3.20
N GLN A 346 -5.58 -10.06 -2.99
CA GLN A 346 -6.21 -10.25 -1.66
C GLN A 346 -6.33 -11.72 -1.24
N TRP A 347 -6.28 -12.65 -2.19
CA TRP A 347 -6.40 -14.09 -1.93
C TRP A 347 -5.05 -14.80 -1.83
N LEU A 348 -3.93 -14.07 -1.94
CA LEU A 348 -2.58 -14.57 -1.74
C LEU A 348 -2.33 -15.91 -2.48
N LEU A 349 -2.69 -15.98 -3.76
CA LEU A 349 -2.76 -17.23 -4.55
C LEU A 349 -1.45 -18.04 -4.64
N ARG A 350 -0.33 -17.48 -4.20
CA ARG A 350 0.92 -18.23 -3.97
C ARG A 350 0.79 -19.27 -2.87
N PHE A 351 0.03 -19.01 -1.79
CA PHE A 351 -0.21 -19.98 -0.71
C PHE A 351 -0.85 -21.28 -1.20
N PRO A 352 -2.00 -21.28 -1.89
CA PRO A 352 -2.60 -22.52 -2.37
C PRO A 352 -1.72 -23.24 -3.39
N ALA A 353 -1.00 -22.51 -4.26
CA ALA A 353 -0.07 -23.13 -5.20
C ALA A 353 1.09 -23.83 -4.47
N ALA A 354 1.70 -23.17 -3.48
CA ALA A 354 2.79 -23.73 -2.70
C ALA A 354 2.32 -24.87 -1.78
N ALA A 355 1.11 -24.76 -1.23
CA ALA A 355 0.49 -25.83 -0.45
C ALA A 355 0.22 -27.07 -1.30
N ALA A 356 -0.24 -26.91 -2.54
CA ALA A 356 -0.41 -28.02 -3.47
C ALA A 356 0.92 -28.73 -3.73
N PHE A 357 1.99 -27.96 -3.97
CA PHE A 357 3.34 -28.50 -4.13
C PHE A 357 3.81 -29.26 -2.88
N GLY A 358 3.66 -28.67 -1.70
CA GLY A 358 3.98 -29.32 -0.43
C GLY A 358 3.20 -30.62 -0.21
N LEU A 359 1.97 -30.68 -0.69
CA LEU A 359 1.18 -31.89 -0.58
C LEU A 359 1.60 -32.96 -1.58
N PHE A 360 1.97 -32.60 -2.80
CA PHE A 360 2.55 -33.54 -3.76
C PHE A 360 3.87 -34.12 -3.25
N THR A 361 4.71 -33.31 -2.59
CA THR A 361 5.94 -33.82 -1.96
C THR A 361 5.64 -34.75 -0.78
N LEU A 362 4.62 -34.44 0.02
CA LEU A 362 4.16 -35.33 1.10
C LEU A 362 3.65 -36.66 0.54
N MET A 363 2.83 -36.63 -0.51
CA MET A 363 2.29 -37.82 -1.17
C MET A 363 3.38 -38.68 -1.84
N ALA A 364 4.50 -38.08 -2.22
CA ALA A 364 5.66 -38.80 -2.75
C ALA A 364 6.49 -39.52 -1.67
N LEU A 365 6.28 -39.22 -0.38
CA LEU A 365 6.92 -39.96 0.71
C LEU A 365 6.38 -41.39 0.79
N PRO A 366 7.17 -42.34 1.32
CA PRO A 366 6.73 -43.73 1.49
C PRO A 366 5.41 -43.82 2.29
N HIS A 367 4.54 -44.77 1.94
CA HIS A 367 3.20 -44.96 2.52
C HIS A 367 3.14 -44.92 4.06
N GLY A 368 4.24 -45.25 4.73
CA GLY A 368 4.36 -45.23 6.19
C GLY A 368 4.06 -43.88 6.85
N TRP A 369 4.14 -42.75 6.12
CA TRP A 369 3.81 -41.44 6.70
C TRP A 369 2.32 -41.31 7.05
N TRP A 370 1.41 -42.06 6.42
CA TRP A 370 -0.01 -42.04 6.75
C TRP A 370 -0.55 -43.40 7.19
N SER A 371 0.03 -44.52 6.75
CA SER A 371 -0.51 -45.86 7.02
C SER A 371 -0.20 -46.39 8.42
N SER A 372 0.81 -45.83 9.09
CA SER A 372 1.22 -46.23 10.44
C SER A 372 1.36 -45.02 11.34
N PRO A 373 0.24 -44.37 11.71
CA PRO A 373 0.31 -43.30 12.66
C PRO A 373 0.77 -43.84 14.01
N SER A 374 2.07 -43.67 14.31
CA SER A 374 2.65 -44.11 15.58
C SER A 374 1.78 -43.63 16.75
N ALA A 375 1.12 -44.53 17.47
CA ALA A 375 0.34 -44.13 18.64
C ALA A 375 1.26 -43.39 19.61
N GLY A 376 1.04 -42.09 19.83
CA GLY A 376 1.88 -41.29 20.71
C GLY A 376 1.98 -39.81 20.36
N TRP A 377 2.77 -39.09 21.18
CA TRP A 377 2.94 -37.65 21.16
C TRP A 377 3.52 -37.08 19.84
N LYS A 378 4.14 -37.92 19.00
CA LYS A 378 4.79 -37.52 17.74
C LYS A 378 3.81 -36.88 16.75
N TRP A 379 2.55 -37.32 16.71
CA TRP A 379 1.49 -36.73 15.86
C TRP A 379 1.05 -35.33 16.27
N ILE A 380 1.30 -34.95 17.52
CA ILE A 380 1.02 -33.61 18.00
C ILE A 380 2.26 -32.74 17.78
N VAL A 381 3.44 -33.26 18.10
CA VAL A 381 4.67 -32.46 18.04
C VAL A 381 5.11 -32.16 16.61
N ALA A 382 5.00 -33.09 15.65
CA ALA A 382 5.42 -32.79 14.28
C ALA A 382 4.61 -31.63 13.64
N PRO A 383 3.25 -31.66 13.62
CA PRO A 383 2.47 -30.53 13.11
C PRO A 383 2.68 -29.25 13.92
N ALA A 384 2.79 -29.34 15.26
CA ALA A 384 3.05 -28.18 16.10
C ALA A 384 4.41 -27.53 15.81
N ALA A 385 5.47 -28.32 15.65
CA ALA A 385 6.80 -27.82 15.32
C ALA A 385 6.82 -27.16 13.94
N LEU A 386 6.16 -27.75 12.94
CA LEU A 386 5.98 -27.19 11.60
C LEU A 386 5.22 -25.86 11.62
N ALA A 387 4.12 -25.80 12.38
CA ALA A 387 3.34 -24.58 12.57
C ALA A 387 4.15 -23.48 13.26
N VAL A 388 4.88 -23.82 14.33
CA VAL A 388 5.76 -22.88 15.06
C VAL A 388 6.89 -22.37 14.16
N ALA A 389 7.53 -23.25 13.38
CA ALA A 389 8.59 -22.86 12.46
C ALA A 389 8.06 -21.91 11.36
N SER A 390 6.91 -22.23 10.77
CA SER A 390 6.24 -21.38 9.77
C SER A 390 5.89 -20.00 10.33
N PHE A 391 5.26 -19.97 11.51
CA PHE A 391 4.88 -18.71 12.16
C PHE A 391 6.11 -17.88 12.58
N GLY A 392 7.15 -18.55 13.09
CA GLY A 392 8.42 -17.90 13.46
C GLY A 392 9.10 -17.26 12.26
N TYR A 393 9.16 -17.97 11.13
CA TYR A 393 9.72 -17.43 9.89
C TYR A 393 8.94 -16.21 9.39
N LEU A 394 7.61 -16.29 9.30
CA LEU A 394 6.76 -15.16 8.92
C LEU A 394 6.93 -13.96 9.86
N THR A 395 7.15 -14.20 11.15
CA THR A 395 7.40 -13.13 12.12
C THR A 395 8.74 -12.45 11.86
N VAL A 396 9.81 -13.22 11.64
CA VAL A 396 11.14 -12.70 11.31
C VAL A 396 11.10 -11.91 10.00
N GLU A 397 10.39 -12.39 8.99
CA GLU A 397 10.21 -11.70 7.70
C GLU A 397 9.61 -10.30 7.88
N VAL A 398 8.53 -10.18 8.68
CA VAL A 398 7.89 -8.89 8.96
C VAL A 398 8.81 -7.95 9.76
N ILE A 399 9.58 -8.49 10.70
CA ILE A 399 10.56 -7.72 11.48
C ILE A 399 11.67 -7.21 10.57
N ASN A 400 12.16 -8.02 9.62
CA ASN A 400 13.16 -7.61 8.64
C ASN A 400 12.66 -6.49 7.70
N HIS A 401 11.34 -6.32 7.60
CA HIS A 401 10.73 -5.16 6.94
C HIS A 401 10.55 -3.92 7.83
N GLY A 402 11.12 -3.92 9.04
CA GLY A 402 11.18 -2.79 9.96
C GLY A 402 9.92 -2.58 10.80
N VAL A 403 9.04 -3.57 10.89
CA VAL A 403 7.80 -3.49 11.68
C VAL A 403 8.07 -3.85 13.14
N ASP A 404 7.54 -3.05 14.07
CA ASP A 404 7.63 -3.28 15.50
C ASP A 404 7.15 -4.69 15.91
N GLY A 405 7.86 -5.35 16.83
CA GLY A 405 7.64 -6.77 17.17
C GLY A 405 6.20 -7.16 17.51
N ARG A 406 5.47 -6.36 18.31
CA ARG A 406 4.05 -6.65 18.64
C ARG A 406 3.15 -6.58 17.42
N ARG A 407 3.38 -5.61 16.53
CA ARG A 407 2.61 -5.47 15.29
C ARG A 407 3.02 -6.53 14.28
N ALA A 408 4.30 -6.90 14.27
CA ALA A 408 4.82 -7.98 13.44
C ALA A 408 4.11 -9.31 13.76
N LEU A 409 3.97 -9.67 15.04
CA LEU A 409 3.21 -10.85 15.45
C LEU A 409 1.76 -10.83 14.95
N GLY A 410 1.07 -9.71 15.10
CA GLY A 410 -0.33 -9.59 14.63
C GLY A 410 -0.46 -9.72 13.12
N ARG A 411 0.48 -9.17 12.35
CA ARG A 411 0.50 -9.26 10.89
C ARG A 411 0.88 -10.66 10.41
N ALA A 412 1.91 -11.26 11.02
CA ALA A 412 2.33 -12.64 10.77
C ALA A 412 1.22 -13.62 11.11
N ALA A 413 0.46 -13.40 12.20
CA ALA A 413 -0.69 -14.23 12.55
C ALA A 413 -1.79 -14.16 11.48
N GLY A 414 -2.08 -12.97 10.94
CA GLY A 414 -3.03 -12.82 9.84
C GLY A 414 -2.63 -13.64 8.61
N VAL A 415 -1.37 -13.53 8.17
CA VAL A 415 -0.85 -14.29 7.02
C VAL A 415 -0.79 -15.79 7.31
N PHE A 416 -0.34 -16.19 8.50
CA PHE A 416 -0.29 -17.58 8.94
C PHE A 416 -1.68 -18.23 8.92
N LEU A 417 -2.70 -17.56 9.46
CA LEU A 417 -4.07 -18.06 9.48
C LEU A 417 -4.65 -18.17 8.07
N THR A 418 -4.45 -17.16 7.22
CA THR A 418 -4.87 -17.23 5.81
C THR A 418 -4.17 -18.37 5.07
N GLY A 419 -2.86 -18.53 5.27
CA GLY A 419 -2.08 -19.64 4.71
C GLY A 419 -2.55 -21.00 5.21
N ALA A 420 -2.84 -21.14 6.50
CA ALA A 420 -3.33 -22.38 7.11
C ALA A 420 -4.70 -22.78 6.54
N VAL A 421 -5.60 -21.82 6.32
CA VAL A 421 -6.88 -22.06 5.65
C VAL A 421 -6.65 -22.54 4.21
N HIS A 422 -5.78 -21.88 3.44
CA HIS A 422 -5.46 -22.34 2.08
C HIS A 422 -4.86 -23.74 2.07
N ALA A 423 -3.90 -24.02 2.96
CA ALA A 423 -3.26 -25.32 3.08
C ALA A 423 -4.27 -26.41 3.48
N PHE A 424 -5.21 -26.10 4.36
CA PHE A 424 -6.29 -27.02 4.76
C PHE A 424 -7.23 -27.32 3.59
N LEU A 425 -7.72 -26.29 2.89
CA LEU A 425 -8.59 -26.45 1.73
C LEU A 425 -7.89 -27.25 0.61
N MET A 426 -6.61 -26.99 0.35
CA MET A 426 -5.82 -27.78 -0.61
C MET A 426 -5.60 -29.21 -0.13
N SER A 427 -5.39 -29.42 1.17
CA SER A 427 -5.28 -30.76 1.75
C SER A 427 -6.55 -31.57 1.56
N LEU A 428 -7.72 -30.98 1.75
CA LEU A 428 -8.99 -31.63 1.45
C LEU A 428 -9.11 -32.00 -0.03
N ILE A 429 -8.85 -31.07 -0.95
CA ILE A 429 -9.00 -31.31 -2.39
C ILE A 429 -8.10 -32.45 -2.85
N VAL A 430 -6.82 -32.42 -2.46
CA VAL A 430 -5.84 -33.40 -2.96
C VAL A 430 -5.99 -34.74 -2.24
N LEU A 431 -6.18 -34.78 -0.92
CA LEU A 431 -6.32 -36.06 -0.20
C LEU A 431 -7.64 -36.76 -0.56
N VAL A 432 -8.74 -36.02 -0.71
CA VAL A 432 -10.04 -36.62 -1.02
C VAL A 432 -10.19 -36.87 -2.52
N GLY A 433 -9.76 -35.92 -3.37
CA GLY A 433 -9.94 -36.00 -4.81
C GLY A 433 -8.81 -36.74 -5.52
N VAL A 434 -7.55 -36.32 -5.33
CA VAL A 434 -6.41 -36.86 -6.08
C VAL A 434 -5.93 -38.18 -5.49
N ALA A 435 -5.66 -38.22 -4.19
CA ALA A 435 -5.14 -39.42 -3.54
C ALA A 435 -6.16 -40.57 -3.57
N GLY A 436 -7.47 -40.26 -3.56
CA GLY A 436 -8.51 -41.26 -3.79
C GLY A 436 -8.43 -41.99 -5.13
N VAL A 437 -7.89 -41.35 -6.16
CA VAL A 437 -7.72 -41.96 -7.48
C VAL A 437 -6.45 -42.80 -7.55
N TYR A 438 -5.37 -42.35 -6.90
CA TYR A 438 -4.04 -42.94 -7.09
C TYR A 438 -3.56 -43.84 -5.93
N ALA A 439 -4.03 -43.64 -4.70
CA ALA A 439 -3.56 -44.34 -3.50
C ALA A 439 -4.46 -45.51 -3.06
N ASP A 440 -5.63 -45.68 -3.66
CA ASP A 440 -6.57 -46.77 -3.35
C ASP A 440 -6.37 -48.01 -4.26
N ALA A 441 -5.15 -48.22 -4.78
CA ALA A 441 -4.82 -49.42 -5.55
C ALA A 441 -5.01 -50.69 -4.68
N PRO A 442 -5.73 -51.71 -5.17
CA PRO A 442 -6.24 -52.81 -4.33
C PRO A 442 -5.18 -53.78 -3.77
N SER A 443 -3.89 -53.59 -4.05
CA SER A 443 -2.84 -54.55 -3.69
C SER A 443 -2.27 -54.42 -2.27
N ASP A 444 -2.34 -53.26 -1.61
CA ASP A 444 -1.49 -52.97 -0.42
C ASP A 444 -2.25 -52.57 0.87
N GLY A 445 -3.53 -52.94 1.00
CA GLY A 445 -4.31 -52.77 2.24
C GLY A 445 -5.50 -51.81 2.12
N PRO A 446 -6.11 -51.37 3.24
CA PRO A 446 -7.21 -50.42 3.18
C PRO A 446 -6.71 -49.08 2.67
N GLY A 447 -7.17 -48.69 1.49
CA GLY A 447 -6.83 -47.41 0.85
C GLY A 447 -7.05 -46.20 1.76
N LEU A 448 -6.30 -45.13 1.50
CA LEU A 448 -6.27 -43.91 2.32
C LEU A 448 -7.68 -43.34 2.54
N LEU A 449 -8.52 -43.29 1.51
CA LEU A 449 -9.89 -42.79 1.66
C LEU A 449 -10.72 -43.63 2.60
N ARG A 450 -10.60 -44.96 2.52
CA ARG A 450 -11.33 -45.87 3.39
C ARG A 450 -10.94 -45.65 4.86
N GLN A 451 -9.65 -45.39 5.13
CA GLN A 451 -9.18 -45.08 6.48
C GLN A 451 -9.65 -43.70 6.98
N LEU A 452 -9.63 -42.68 6.13
CA LEU A 452 -10.16 -41.35 6.44
C LEU A 452 -11.67 -41.39 6.79
N HIS A 453 -12.44 -42.25 6.12
CA HIS A 453 -13.86 -42.47 6.45
C HIS A 453 -14.04 -43.40 7.67
N GLY A 454 -13.09 -44.27 7.96
CA GLY A 454 -13.21 -45.26 9.04
C GLY A 454 -12.94 -44.72 10.44
N SER A 455 -12.19 -43.62 10.59
CA SER A 455 -11.78 -43.11 11.90
C SER A 455 -11.62 -41.58 11.93
N ALA A 456 -12.40 -40.94 12.80
CA ALA A 456 -12.34 -39.50 13.07
C ALA A 456 -10.95 -39.04 13.52
N ALA A 457 -10.33 -39.79 14.44
CA ALA A 457 -9.01 -39.47 14.98
C ALA A 457 -7.94 -39.57 13.88
N PHE A 458 -8.02 -40.60 13.04
CA PHE A 458 -7.11 -40.78 11.91
C PHE A 458 -7.24 -39.64 10.91
N ALA A 459 -8.48 -39.28 10.53
CA ALA A 459 -8.74 -38.18 9.61
C ALA A 459 -8.16 -36.85 10.12
N TRP A 460 -8.33 -36.55 11.40
CA TRP A 460 -7.74 -35.36 12.02
C TRP A 460 -6.21 -35.36 12.01
N GLN A 461 -5.59 -36.50 12.34
CA GLN A 461 -4.14 -36.62 12.35
C GLN A 461 -3.54 -36.38 10.97
N VAL A 462 -4.07 -37.06 9.94
CA VAL A 462 -3.60 -36.94 8.56
C VAL A 462 -3.85 -35.53 8.02
N LEU A 463 -5.06 -34.97 8.20
CA LEU A 463 -5.39 -33.63 7.72
C LEU A 463 -4.56 -32.55 8.40
N THR A 464 -4.34 -32.65 9.71
CA THR A 464 -3.54 -31.66 10.46
C THR A 464 -2.07 -31.71 10.03
N LEU A 465 -1.49 -32.91 9.91
CA LEU A 465 -0.13 -33.06 9.44
C LEU A 465 0.03 -32.54 8.00
N ALA A 466 -0.86 -32.93 7.10
CA ALA A 466 -0.84 -32.47 5.70
C ALA A 466 -0.98 -30.95 5.59
N THR A 467 -1.85 -30.34 6.41
CA THR A 467 -2.04 -28.89 6.46
C THR A 467 -0.78 -28.19 6.96
N CYS A 468 -0.20 -28.63 8.08
CA CYS A 468 1.00 -28.02 8.65
C CYS A 468 2.23 -28.22 7.76
N TRP A 469 2.37 -29.39 7.14
CA TRP A 469 3.42 -29.68 6.17
C TRP A 469 3.31 -28.77 4.94
N SER A 470 2.13 -28.73 4.31
CA SER A 470 1.87 -27.90 3.13
C SER A 470 2.05 -26.41 3.42
N LEU A 471 1.63 -25.95 4.60
CA LEU A 471 1.86 -24.58 5.06
C LEU A 471 3.37 -24.30 5.20
N THR A 472 4.12 -25.21 5.82
CA THR A 472 5.56 -25.04 6.07
C THR A 472 6.36 -25.04 4.79
N VAL A 473 6.12 -26.02 3.91
CA VAL A 473 6.73 -26.06 2.58
C VAL A 473 6.39 -24.79 1.81
N GLY A 474 5.14 -24.33 1.89
CA GLY A 474 4.76 -23.08 1.23
C GLY A 474 5.51 -21.87 1.77
N VAL A 475 5.54 -21.68 3.08
CA VAL A 475 6.26 -20.56 3.72
C VAL A 475 7.75 -20.59 3.39
N PHE A 476 8.39 -21.77 3.38
CA PHE A 476 9.81 -21.88 3.07
C PHE A 476 10.13 -21.87 1.57
N SER A 477 9.18 -22.21 0.69
CA SER A 477 9.41 -22.13 -0.77
C SER A 477 9.61 -20.69 -1.25
N GLN A 478 9.30 -19.69 -0.42
CA GLN A 478 9.70 -18.30 -0.66
C GLN A 478 11.19 -18.13 -0.96
N ILE A 479 12.05 -18.90 -0.29
CA ILE A 479 13.51 -18.85 -0.45
C ILE A 479 13.89 -19.18 -1.91
N LEU A 480 13.08 -19.98 -2.58
CA LEU A 480 13.31 -20.39 -3.97
C LEU A 480 12.76 -19.37 -5.00
N TRP A 481 12.04 -18.33 -4.56
CA TRP A 481 11.35 -17.38 -5.43
C TRP A 481 11.98 -15.98 -5.42
N ASP A 482 13.27 -15.91 -5.77
CA ASP A 482 14.01 -14.66 -6.02
C ASP A 482 13.76 -13.57 -4.95
N ASP A 483 13.87 -13.94 -3.67
CA ASP A 483 13.66 -13.07 -2.50
C ASP A 483 12.28 -12.42 -2.39
N ARG A 484 11.25 -12.96 -3.05
CA ARG A 484 9.88 -12.43 -2.94
C ARG A 484 9.12 -13.09 -1.80
N PRO A 485 8.38 -12.29 -1.00
CA PRO A 485 7.56 -12.81 0.08
C PRO A 485 6.45 -13.73 -0.47
N ILE A 486 5.96 -14.67 0.34
CA ILE A 486 4.88 -15.59 -0.08
C ILE A 486 3.60 -14.86 -0.43
N THR A 487 3.43 -13.66 0.10
CA THR A 487 2.27 -12.83 -0.15
C THR A 487 2.31 -12.14 -1.51
N ALA A 488 3.44 -12.12 -2.23
CA ALA A 488 3.53 -11.45 -3.52
C ALA A 488 2.53 -12.01 -4.55
N SER A 489 2.18 -11.20 -5.55
CA SER A 489 1.30 -11.62 -6.65
C SER A 489 1.91 -12.78 -7.45
N LEU A 490 1.07 -13.62 -8.06
CA LEU A 490 1.52 -14.65 -9.00
C LEU A 490 2.05 -14.04 -10.32
N ALA A 491 1.70 -12.79 -10.63
CA ALA A 491 2.28 -12.10 -11.76
C ALA A 491 3.79 -11.94 -11.54
N HIS A 492 4.59 -12.29 -12.56
CA HIS A 492 5.98 -11.85 -12.61
C HIS A 492 6.01 -10.32 -12.51
N LEU A 493 7.05 -9.75 -11.89
CA LEU A 493 7.22 -8.29 -11.92
C LEU A 493 7.17 -7.94 -13.40
N THR A 494 6.28 -7.02 -13.77
CA THR A 494 6.26 -6.49 -15.12
C THR A 494 7.69 -6.09 -15.45
N TRP A 495 8.19 -6.58 -16.60
CA TRP A 495 9.51 -6.30 -17.12
C TRP A 495 9.61 -4.79 -17.38
N ARG A 496 9.88 -4.03 -16.32
CA ARG A 496 10.13 -2.59 -16.31
C ARG A 496 11.55 -2.38 -15.79
N ASP A 497 12.49 -3.06 -16.43
CA ASP A 497 13.93 -2.80 -16.40
C ASP A 497 14.33 -2.66 -17.89
N GLY A 498 14.92 -1.58 -18.42
CA GLY A 498 15.64 -0.50 -17.75
C GLY A 498 15.91 0.73 -18.62
N ASP A 499 14.87 1.47 -19.02
CA ASP A 499 15.02 2.78 -19.72
C ASP A 499 14.64 4.00 -18.84
N ARG A 500 14.90 3.95 -17.53
CA ARG A 500 14.64 5.11 -16.62
C ARG A 500 15.85 5.60 -15.84
N SER A 501 17.07 5.33 -16.32
CA SER A 501 18.28 6.02 -15.86
C SER A 501 18.51 7.31 -16.63
#